data_AF-M1YIG6-F1
#
_entry.id   AF-M1YIG6-F1
#
_cell.length_a   1.000
_cell.length_b   1.000
_cell.length_c   1.000
_cell.angle_alpha   90.00
_cell.angle_beta   90.00
_cell.angle_gamma   90.00
#
_symmetry.space_group_name_H-M   'P 1'
#
loop_
_entity.id
_entity.type
_entity.pdbx_description
1 polymer ?
#
loop_
_entity_poly.entity_id
_entity_poly.type
_entity_poly.pdbx_seq_one_letter_code
_entity_poly.pdbx_strand_id
1 'polypeptide(L)'
;MTALFRTALVLAAALSLFATSALAKESIEKEGVFIHTLQEFPDCRADTVKLKYHIKEENGQPHVSAAFQWQANKESSPDCMPKDVKIALQLFSRTRLVKNINFQPEILKSGEGYGKPDTSVRKWDKFLCGWGREDVNDCYSEEEAKKFLNSGYKIIGFYVWR
;
A
#
# COMPACT_ATOMS: atom_id res chain seq x y z
N MET A 1 30.38 -76.15 -5.20
CA MET A 1 29.71 -75.24 -6.16
C MET A 1 28.31 -74.98 -5.59
N THR A 2 27.85 -73.80 -5.19
CA THR A 2 28.39 -72.42 -5.15
C THR A 2 27.40 -71.62 -4.25
N ALA A 3 27.92 -70.66 -3.47
CA ALA A 3 27.31 -69.44 -2.85
C ALA A 3 25.84 -69.45 -2.33
N LEU A 4 25.57 -69.16 -1.04
CA LEU A 4 25.42 -67.82 -0.41
C LEU A 4 24.33 -66.94 -1.07
N PHE A 5 23.29 -66.54 -0.34
CA PHE A 5 23.11 -65.14 0.10
C PHE A 5 21.92 -64.99 1.07
N ARG A 6 22.21 -64.37 2.21
CA ARG A 6 21.25 -63.86 3.21
C ARG A 6 20.56 -62.62 2.65
N THR A 7 19.32 -62.34 3.05
CA THR A 7 18.84 -60.96 3.08
C THR A 7 18.02 -60.73 4.34
N ALA A 8 18.57 -59.83 5.17
CA ALA A 8 18.11 -59.50 6.49
C ALA A 8 16.86 -58.61 6.43
N LEU A 9 15.94 -58.88 7.37
CA LEU A 9 14.84 -58.02 7.74
C LEU A 9 15.44 -56.76 8.39
N VAL A 10 15.37 -55.60 7.74
CA VAL A 10 15.80 -54.33 8.34
C VAL A 10 14.57 -53.55 8.79
N LEU A 11 14.55 -53.28 10.10
CA LEU A 11 13.52 -52.59 10.85
C LEU A 11 13.19 -51.20 10.28
N ALA A 12 11.90 -50.86 10.40
CA ALA A 12 11.32 -49.56 10.19
C ALA A 12 12.00 -48.47 11.05
N ALA A 13 12.41 -47.38 10.40
CA ALA A 13 12.65 -46.10 11.05
C ALA A 13 11.67 -45.09 10.44
N ALA A 14 10.52 -44.91 11.09
CA ALA A 14 9.62 -43.81 10.83
C ALA A 14 10.27 -42.52 11.36
N LEU A 15 10.98 -41.80 10.50
CA LEU A 15 11.36 -40.42 10.80
C LEU A 15 10.11 -39.54 10.67
N SER A 16 9.56 -39.19 11.82
CA SER A 16 8.54 -38.17 11.99
C SER A 16 9.00 -36.86 11.35
N LEU A 17 8.37 -36.51 10.23
CA LEU A 17 8.40 -35.18 9.63
C LEU A 17 7.76 -34.19 10.61
N PHE A 18 8.56 -33.55 11.46
CA PHE A 18 8.17 -32.25 12.00
C PHE A 18 8.37 -31.22 10.89
N ALA A 19 7.40 -31.15 9.98
CA ALA A 19 7.20 -29.95 9.19
C ALA A 19 6.77 -28.87 10.18
N THR A 20 7.74 -28.10 10.69
CA THR A 20 7.43 -26.78 11.25
C THR A 20 6.80 -25.99 10.11
N SER A 21 5.47 -25.91 10.11
CA SER A 21 4.76 -24.93 9.32
C SER A 21 5.17 -23.56 9.86
N ALA A 22 6.28 -23.03 9.32
CA ALA A 22 6.52 -21.61 9.36
C ALA A 22 5.28 -20.99 8.73
N LEU A 23 4.39 -20.48 9.56
CA LEU A 23 3.37 -19.52 9.16
C LEU A 23 4.16 -18.41 8.49
N ALA A 24 4.21 -18.43 7.15
CA ALA A 24 4.65 -17.29 6.37
C ALA A 24 3.69 -16.16 6.78
N LYS A 25 4.13 -15.32 7.73
CA LYS A 25 3.42 -14.12 8.10
C LYS A 25 3.40 -13.31 6.81
N GLU A 26 2.22 -13.23 6.20
CA GLU A 26 2.03 -12.51 4.95
C GLU A 26 2.44 -11.05 5.21
N SER A 27 3.66 -10.70 4.82
CA SER A 27 4.17 -9.35 5.01
C SER A 27 3.36 -8.45 4.10
N ILE A 28 2.90 -7.33 4.64
CA ILE A 28 2.32 -6.29 3.81
C ILE A 28 3.46 -5.82 2.93
N GLU A 29 3.35 -6.07 1.64
CA GLU A 29 4.22 -5.50 0.62
C GLU A 29 3.37 -5.26 -0.63
N LYS A 30 3.18 -3.98 -0.95
CA LYS A 30 2.42 -3.51 -2.10
C LYS A 30 3.10 -2.28 -2.66
N GLU A 31 3.34 -2.29 -3.95
CA GLU A 31 3.76 -1.11 -4.70
C GLU A 31 2.91 -0.99 -5.96
N GLY A 32 2.89 0.20 -6.55
CA GLY A 32 2.19 0.43 -7.79
C GLY A 32 2.15 1.88 -8.22
N VAL A 33 1.54 2.09 -9.38
CA VAL A 33 1.32 3.40 -9.97
C VAL A 33 -0.13 3.49 -10.39
N PHE A 34 -0.83 4.51 -9.89
CA PHE A 34 -2.12 4.90 -10.43
C PHE A 34 -1.95 6.11 -11.34
N ILE A 35 -2.73 6.13 -12.40
CA ILE A 35 -2.81 7.25 -13.34
C ILE A 35 -4.29 7.57 -13.47
N HIS A 36 -4.69 8.76 -13.06
CA HIS A 36 -6.04 9.27 -13.32
C HIS A 36 -5.95 10.36 -14.38
N THR A 37 -6.93 10.36 -15.27
CA THR A 37 -7.15 11.44 -16.23
C THR A 37 -8.16 12.41 -15.63
N LEU A 38 -7.93 13.70 -15.83
CA LEU A 38 -8.83 14.78 -15.41
C LEU A 38 -8.99 14.87 -13.88
N GLN A 39 -8.28 15.83 -13.28
CA GLN A 39 -8.50 16.28 -11.91
C GLN A 39 -8.79 17.78 -11.94
N GLU A 40 -9.93 18.18 -11.37
CA GLU A 40 -10.34 19.58 -11.33
C GLU A 40 -10.32 20.13 -9.91
N PHE A 41 -9.69 21.28 -9.77
CA PHE A 41 -9.84 22.23 -8.68
C PHE A 41 -10.45 23.52 -9.26
N PRO A 42 -11.09 24.38 -8.45
CA PRO A 42 -11.78 25.58 -8.94
C PRO A 42 -10.98 26.42 -9.94
N ASP A 43 -9.66 26.53 -9.76
CA ASP A 43 -8.74 27.31 -10.62
C ASP A 43 -7.59 26.49 -11.22
N CYS A 44 -7.68 25.16 -11.20
CA CYS A 44 -6.61 24.29 -11.71
C CYS A 44 -7.17 23.00 -12.29
N ARG A 45 -6.97 22.80 -13.58
CA ARG A 45 -7.33 21.56 -14.28
C ARG A 45 -6.07 20.81 -14.66
N ALA A 46 -5.98 19.56 -14.22
CA ALA A 46 -4.92 18.64 -14.60
C ALA A 46 -5.46 17.61 -15.60
N ASP A 47 -4.83 17.49 -16.77
CA ASP A 47 -5.14 16.43 -17.74
C ASP A 47 -4.78 15.06 -17.20
N THR A 48 -3.71 14.98 -16.41
CA THR A 48 -3.23 13.72 -15.84
C THR A 48 -2.64 13.95 -14.46
N VAL A 49 -2.97 13.05 -13.54
CA VAL A 49 -2.33 12.94 -12.23
C VAL A 49 -1.84 11.51 -12.04
N LYS A 50 -0.68 11.35 -11.40
CA LYS A 50 -0.04 10.06 -11.15
C LYS A 50 0.39 9.95 -9.70
N LEU A 51 0.08 8.81 -9.10
CA LEU A 51 0.51 8.47 -7.75
C LEU A 51 1.34 7.20 -7.80
N LYS A 52 2.62 7.31 -7.42
CA LYS A 52 3.46 6.16 -7.08
C LYS A 52 3.30 5.89 -5.59
N TYR A 53 3.08 4.65 -5.21
CA TYR A 53 3.00 4.27 -3.80
C TYR A 53 3.81 3.02 -3.51
N HIS A 54 4.24 2.91 -2.27
CA HIS A 54 4.86 1.74 -1.70
C HIS A 54 4.40 1.59 -0.24
N ILE A 55 3.96 0.40 0.13
CA ILE A 55 3.50 0.02 1.47
C ILE A 55 4.24 -1.25 1.83
N LYS A 56 4.96 -1.24 2.95
CA LYS A 56 5.59 -2.43 3.52
C LYS A 56 5.41 -2.49 5.03
N GLU A 57 5.72 -3.62 5.66
CA GLU A 57 5.94 -3.70 7.11
C GLU A 57 7.45 -3.59 7.40
N GLU A 58 7.84 -2.70 8.30
CA GLU A 58 9.22 -2.52 8.77
C GLU A 58 9.24 -2.43 10.28
N ASN A 59 10.02 -3.29 10.95
CA ASN A 59 10.08 -3.37 12.41
C ASN A 59 8.69 -3.53 13.09
N GLY A 60 7.79 -4.30 12.45
CA GLY A 60 6.44 -4.54 12.95
C GLY A 60 5.46 -3.37 12.79
N GLN A 61 5.87 -2.30 12.10
CA GLN A 61 5.06 -1.11 11.83
C GLN A 61 4.87 -0.91 10.32
N PRO A 62 3.74 -0.35 9.88
CA PRO A 62 3.56 0.05 8.50
C PRO A 62 4.55 1.13 8.09
N HIS A 63 5.28 0.89 7.01
CA HIS A 63 6.11 1.86 6.34
C HIS A 63 5.43 2.20 5.01
N VAL A 64 5.10 3.47 4.81
CA VAL A 64 4.41 3.94 3.61
C VAL A 64 5.20 5.05 2.94
N SER A 65 5.17 5.05 1.62
CA SER A 65 5.75 6.10 0.79
C SER A 65 4.82 6.40 -0.37
N ALA A 66 4.61 7.68 -0.68
CA ALA A 66 3.90 8.08 -1.89
C ALA A 66 4.55 9.29 -2.54
N ALA A 67 4.65 9.27 -3.87
CA ALA A 67 5.12 10.38 -4.68
C ALA A 67 4.05 10.76 -5.71
N PHE A 68 3.89 12.07 -5.92
CA PHE A 68 2.87 12.60 -6.81
C PHE A 68 3.48 13.37 -7.98
N GLN A 69 2.87 13.18 -9.15
CA GLN A 69 3.16 13.91 -10.38
C GLN A 69 1.84 14.35 -10.99
N TRP A 70 1.84 15.52 -11.64
CA TRP A 70 0.67 15.99 -12.39
C TRP A 70 1.06 16.74 -13.65
N GLN A 71 0.09 16.88 -14.55
CA GLN A 71 0.18 17.62 -15.80
C GLN A 71 -1.05 18.52 -15.91
N ALA A 72 -0.83 19.84 -15.92
CA ALA A 72 -1.83 20.85 -16.21
C ALA A 72 -2.41 20.64 -17.61
N ASN A 73 -3.70 20.93 -17.76
CA ASN A 73 -4.30 21.06 -19.07
C ASN A 73 -3.81 22.33 -19.77
N LYS A 74 -4.13 22.49 -21.06
CA LYS A 74 -3.69 23.62 -21.88
C LYS A 74 -4.15 25.01 -21.39
N GLU A 75 -5.22 25.06 -20.60
CA GLU A 75 -5.85 26.29 -20.13
C GLU A 75 -5.34 26.71 -18.74
N SER A 76 -4.67 25.81 -18.02
CA SER A 76 -4.23 26.03 -16.65
C SER A 76 -2.77 26.41 -16.57
N SER A 77 -2.43 27.27 -15.60
CA SER A 77 -1.03 27.59 -15.29
C SER A 77 -0.28 26.34 -14.80
N PRO A 78 1.00 26.14 -15.19
CA PRO A 78 1.83 25.06 -14.64
C PRO A 78 1.98 25.08 -13.12
N ASP A 79 1.68 26.20 -12.47
CA ASP A 79 1.78 26.41 -11.02
C ASP A 79 0.44 26.40 -10.29
N CYS A 80 -0.67 26.07 -10.96
CA CYS A 80 -2.01 26.21 -10.38
C CYS A 80 -2.35 25.20 -9.27
N MET A 81 -1.66 24.06 -9.20
CA MET A 81 -1.97 23.01 -8.22
C MET A 81 -1.61 23.50 -6.81
N PRO A 82 -2.55 23.49 -5.85
CA PRO A 82 -2.26 23.91 -4.49
C PRO A 82 -1.14 23.08 -3.88
N LYS A 83 -0.25 23.71 -3.10
CA LYS A 83 0.88 23.02 -2.47
C LYS A 83 0.48 22.26 -1.20
N ASP A 84 -0.72 22.52 -0.69
CA ASP A 84 -1.31 21.89 0.50
C ASP A 84 -2.22 20.72 0.17
N VAL A 85 -2.27 20.24 -1.09
CA VAL A 85 -3.09 19.09 -1.44
C VAL A 85 -2.67 17.82 -0.68
N LYS A 86 -3.67 17.02 -0.36
CA LYS A 86 -3.54 15.72 0.29
C LYS A 86 -4.00 14.63 -0.68
N ILE A 87 -3.45 13.44 -0.50
CA ILE A 87 -3.71 12.29 -1.36
C ILE A 87 -4.09 11.09 -0.51
N ALA A 88 -5.09 10.34 -0.94
CA ALA A 88 -5.63 9.21 -0.17
C ALA A 88 -5.62 8.03 -1.09
N LEU A 89 -4.75 7.09 -0.79
CA LEU A 89 -4.72 5.81 -1.46
C LEU A 89 -5.90 4.98 -0.94
N GLN A 90 -6.78 4.55 -1.85
CA GLN A 90 -8.03 3.88 -1.50
C GLN A 90 -7.82 2.36 -1.47
N LEU A 91 -8.16 1.77 -0.33
CA LEU A 91 -8.14 0.34 -0.09
C LEU A 91 -9.57 -0.16 0.06
N PHE A 92 -9.89 -1.24 -0.64
CA PHE A 92 -11.20 -1.88 -0.63
C PHE A 92 -11.08 -3.32 -0.12
N SER A 93 -11.83 -3.66 0.93
CA SER A 93 -11.95 -5.03 1.41
C SER A 93 -13.13 -5.76 0.77
N ARG A 94 -13.13 -7.09 0.89
CA ARG A 94 -14.27 -7.93 0.47
C ARG A 94 -15.59 -7.57 1.18
N THR A 95 -15.51 -6.95 2.36
CA THR A 95 -16.67 -6.44 3.11
C THR A 95 -17.22 -5.11 2.57
N ARG A 96 -16.73 -4.65 1.40
CA ARG A 96 -17.13 -3.42 0.70
C ARG A 96 -16.86 -2.12 1.46
N LEU A 97 -15.95 -2.15 2.42
CA LEU A 97 -15.52 -0.96 3.15
C LEU A 97 -14.32 -0.32 2.42
N VAL A 98 -14.44 0.96 2.09
CA VAL A 98 -13.32 1.76 1.58
C VAL A 98 -12.60 2.40 2.76
N LYS A 99 -11.28 2.24 2.80
CA LYS A 99 -10.37 2.81 3.78
C LYS A 99 -9.23 3.51 3.06
N ASN A 100 -8.58 4.45 3.72
CA ASN A 100 -7.58 5.28 3.09
C ASN A 100 -6.25 5.26 3.84
N ILE A 101 -5.16 5.38 3.09
CA ILE A 101 -3.87 5.81 3.62
C ILE A 101 -3.63 7.22 3.06
N ASN A 102 -3.58 8.21 3.95
CA ASN A 102 -3.45 9.61 3.56
C ASN A 102 -1.98 10.01 3.43
N PHE A 103 -1.62 10.84 2.48
CA PHE A 103 -0.27 11.32 2.20
C PHE A 103 -0.29 12.82 1.88
N GLN A 104 0.84 13.47 2.12
CA GLN A 104 1.06 14.87 1.73
C GLN A 104 2.44 15.02 1.06
N PRO A 105 2.62 14.47 -0.16
CA PRO A 105 3.90 14.57 -0.87
C PRO A 105 4.17 16.00 -1.33
N GLU A 106 5.42 16.27 -1.72
CA GLU A 106 5.77 17.54 -2.35
C GLU A 106 5.08 17.67 -3.73
N ILE A 107 4.55 18.86 -3.99
CA ILE A 107 3.85 19.19 -5.23
C ILE A 107 4.74 20.11 -6.06
N LEU A 108 5.33 19.55 -7.12
CA LEU A 108 6.12 20.32 -8.10
C LEU A 108 5.22 21.04 -9.10
N LYS A 109 5.81 21.78 -10.04
CA LYS A 109 5.06 22.34 -11.17
C LYS A 109 4.62 21.22 -12.11
N SER A 110 3.59 21.52 -12.89
CA SER A 110 3.10 20.61 -13.93
C SER A 110 4.25 20.14 -14.83
N GLY A 111 4.36 18.83 -15.03
CA GLY A 111 5.32 18.22 -15.94
C GLY A 111 6.75 18.06 -15.40
N GLU A 112 7.07 18.56 -14.20
CA GLU A 112 8.42 18.44 -13.60
C GLU A 112 8.73 17.05 -13.02
N GLY A 113 7.79 16.11 -13.13
CA GLY A 113 7.94 14.74 -12.65
C GLY A 113 7.40 14.56 -11.23
N TYR A 114 8.02 13.65 -10.47
CA TYR A 114 7.64 13.35 -9.09
C TYR A 114 8.40 14.25 -8.13
N GLY A 115 7.68 14.91 -7.22
CA GLY A 115 8.29 15.60 -6.08
C GLY A 115 8.87 14.64 -5.05
N LYS A 116 9.47 15.19 -3.99
CA LYS A 116 9.89 14.42 -2.83
C LYS A 116 8.70 13.62 -2.26
N PRO A 117 8.85 12.30 -2.07
CA PRO A 117 7.78 11.49 -1.52
C PRO A 117 7.50 11.83 -0.06
N ASP A 118 6.24 11.74 0.34
CA ASP A 118 5.86 11.60 1.75
C ASP A 118 6.16 10.16 2.17
N THR A 119 7.20 9.99 2.99
CA THR A 119 7.64 8.70 3.51
C THR A 119 7.57 8.69 5.02
N SER A 120 6.87 7.71 5.59
CA SER A 120 6.71 7.58 7.04
C SER A 120 6.59 6.13 7.49
N VAL A 121 7.22 5.83 8.63
CA VAL A 121 6.84 4.69 9.45
C VAL A 121 5.70 5.16 10.35
N ARG A 122 4.53 4.57 10.17
CA ARG A 122 3.31 4.93 10.91
C ARG A 122 3.06 3.93 12.00
N LYS A 123 2.54 4.40 13.12
CA LYS A 123 1.87 3.51 14.07
C LYS A 123 0.62 2.94 13.42
N TRP A 124 0.27 1.72 13.77
CA TRP A 124 -0.92 1.03 13.26
C TRP A 124 -2.23 1.82 13.44
N ASP A 125 -2.38 2.52 14.56
CA ASP A 125 -3.53 3.36 14.88
C ASP A 125 -3.62 4.68 14.08
N LYS A 126 -2.60 4.97 13.27
CA LYS A 126 -2.53 6.13 12.35
C LYS A 126 -2.35 5.73 10.89
N PHE A 127 -2.39 4.43 10.61
CA PHE A 127 -2.09 3.90 9.29
C PHE A 127 -3.29 3.94 8.35
N LEU A 128 -4.47 3.51 8.84
CA LEU A 128 -5.66 3.29 8.04
C LEU A 128 -6.80 4.18 8.53
N CYS A 129 -7.36 5.03 7.67
CA CYS A 129 -8.36 6.03 8.05
C CYS A 129 -9.65 5.87 7.23
N GLY A 130 -10.75 6.48 7.68
CA GLY A 130 -12.05 6.41 7.00
C GLY A 130 -12.13 7.33 5.78
N TRP A 131 -13.18 7.18 4.98
CA TRP A 131 -13.53 8.16 3.96
C TRP A 131 -14.04 9.45 4.61
N GLY A 132 -13.58 10.62 4.15
CA GLY A 132 -13.90 11.93 4.74
C GLY A 132 -13.19 12.23 6.07
N ARG A 133 -12.27 11.35 6.52
CA ARG A 133 -11.46 11.55 7.72
C ARG A 133 -10.09 12.06 7.31
N GLU A 134 -10.02 13.36 7.11
CA GLU A 134 -8.85 14.08 6.61
C GLU A 134 -7.79 14.30 7.68
N ASP A 135 -8.17 14.16 8.95
CA ASP A 135 -7.25 14.23 10.09
C ASP A 135 -6.63 12.85 10.36
N VAL A 136 -5.31 12.80 10.38
CA VAL A 136 -4.50 11.64 10.77
C VAL A 136 -4.78 11.15 12.20
N ASN A 137 -5.52 11.93 12.99
CA ASN A 137 -5.96 11.58 14.34
C ASN A 137 -7.31 10.84 14.38
N ASP A 138 -8.05 10.74 13.27
CA ASP A 138 -9.33 10.01 13.19
C ASP A 138 -9.21 8.71 12.37
N CYS A 139 -8.15 7.96 12.66
CA CYS A 139 -7.84 6.68 12.01
C CYS A 139 -8.32 5.49 12.85
N TYR A 140 -8.41 4.32 12.22
CA TYR A 140 -8.86 3.09 12.87
C TYR A 140 -7.82 2.60 13.87
N SER A 141 -8.29 1.87 14.89
CA SER A 141 -7.42 1.22 15.86
C SER A 141 -6.48 0.21 15.19
N GLU A 142 -5.39 -0.14 15.89
CA GLU A 142 -4.43 -1.14 15.41
C GLU A 142 -5.10 -2.47 15.07
N GLU A 143 -6.01 -2.94 15.92
CA GLU A 143 -6.74 -4.19 15.72
C GLU A 143 -7.58 -4.15 14.43
N GLU A 144 -8.33 -3.06 14.23
CA GLU A 144 -9.17 -2.87 13.05
C GLU A 144 -8.33 -2.76 11.77
N ALA A 145 -7.21 -2.03 11.82
CA ALA A 145 -6.30 -1.88 10.69
C ALA A 145 -5.71 -3.22 10.27
N LYS A 146 -5.18 -4.00 11.23
CA LYS A 146 -4.64 -5.34 10.98
C LYS A 146 -5.71 -6.31 10.46
N LYS A 147 -6.91 -6.30 11.07
CA LYS A 147 -8.05 -7.11 10.62
C LYS A 147 -8.45 -6.77 9.19
N PHE A 148 -8.46 -5.48 8.84
CA PHE A 148 -8.76 -5.05 7.48
C PHE A 148 -7.72 -5.56 6.48
N LEU A 149 -6.42 -5.43 6.77
CA LEU A 149 -5.36 -5.91 5.87
C LEU A 149 -5.40 -7.44 5.69
N ASN A 150 -5.69 -8.17 6.76
CA ASN A 150 -5.84 -9.63 6.72
C ASN A 150 -7.11 -10.11 5.99
N SER A 151 -8.02 -9.20 5.60
CA SER A 151 -9.25 -9.55 4.89
C SER A 151 -9.07 -9.79 3.37
N GLY A 152 -7.84 -9.62 2.87
CA GLY A 152 -7.53 -9.70 1.43
C GLY A 152 -7.98 -8.45 0.68
N TYR A 153 -7.59 -7.27 1.18
CA TYR A 153 -7.87 -5.98 0.57
C TYR A 153 -7.25 -5.83 -0.83
N LYS A 154 -7.78 -4.88 -1.59
CA LYS A 154 -7.23 -4.42 -2.87
C LYS A 154 -7.02 -2.92 -2.80
N ILE A 155 -5.97 -2.44 -3.46
CA ILE A 155 -5.78 -1.01 -3.69
C ILE A 155 -6.50 -0.69 -5.00
N ILE A 156 -7.42 0.27 -4.97
CA ILE A 156 -8.37 0.49 -6.08
C ILE A 156 -8.20 1.84 -6.78
N GLY A 157 -7.40 2.75 -6.22
CA GLY A 157 -7.18 4.07 -6.79
C GLY A 157 -6.72 5.05 -5.73
N PHE A 158 -6.82 6.33 -6.05
CA PHE A 158 -6.59 7.42 -5.12
C PHE A 158 -7.52 8.59 -5.40
N TYR A 159 -7.64 9.51 -4.44
CA TYR A 159 -8.23 10.82 -4.70
C TYR A 159 -7.33 11.91 -4.12
N VAL A 160 -7.44 13.10 -4.70
CA VAL A 160 -6.71 14.30 -4.30
C VAL A 160 -7.72 15.30 -3.76
N TRP A 161 -7.42 15.93 -2.62
CA TRP A 161 -8.25 16.98 -2.02
C TRP A 161 -7.37 18.03 -1.33
N ARG A 162 -8.01 19.02 -0.69
CA ARG A 162 -7.39 20.06 0.11
C ARG A 162 -7.98 20.05 1.51
#